data_AF-A0A858SXZ0-F1
#
_entry.id   AF-A0A858SXZ0-F1
#
_cell.length_a   1.000
_cell.length_b   1.000
_cell.length_c   1.000
_cell.angle_alpha   90.00
_cell.angle_beta   90.00
_cell.angle_gamma   90.00
#
_symmetry.space_group_name_H-M   'P 1'
#
loop_
_entity.id
_entity.type
_entity.pdbx_description
1 polymer ?
#
loop_
_entity_poly.entity_id
_entity_poly.type
_entity_poly.pdbx_seq_one_letter_code
_entity_poly.pdbx_strand_id
1 'polypeptide(L)'
;MSENIHPLAPHHLPPFFSTPDGGDHLFTVMIFLVVGVILLLGIAYFTLHAMPEKMAHQGNSTQLQLISILAMLALFTHNNVFWVGALVLAAFRPPDIVTPLQNIAQSLTDLVNRER
;
A
#
# COMPACT_ATOMS: atom_id res chain seq x y z
N MET A 1 43.39 -32.94 -24.95
CA MET A 1 44.28 -31.88 -25.48
C MET A 1 44.04 -30.65 -24.64
N SER A 2 44.96 -30.27 -23.77
CA SER A 2 44.88 -29.01 -23.01
C SER A 2 45.09 -27.88 -24.00
N GLU A 3 44.05 -27.10 -24.31
CA GLU A 3 44.22 -25.86 -25.05
C GLU A 3 45.22 -24.98 -24.29
N ASN A 4 46.26 -24.52 -24.99
CA ASN A 4 47.24 -23.60 -24.43
C ASN A 4 46.53 -22.29 -24.11
N ILE A 5 46.13 -22.15 -22.85
CA ILE A 5 45.58 -20.91 -22.30
C ILE A 5 46.65 -19.83 -22.50
N HIS A 6 46.25 -18.68 -23.06
CA HIS A 6 47.16 -17.58 -23.37
C HIS A 6 47.99 -17.21 -22.11
N PRO A 7 49.31 -16.96 -22.21
CA PRO A 7 50.16 -16.74 -21.03
C PRO A 7 49.79 -15.49 -20.22
N LEU A 8 49.01 -14.57 -20.79
CA LEU A 8 48.43 -13.42 -20.08
C LEU A 8 47.01 -13.68 -19.55
N ALA A 9 46.46 -14.90 -19.70
CA ALA A 9 45.14 -15.23 -19.19
C ALA A 9 45.16 -15.29 -17.66
N PRO A 10 44.21 -14.65 -16.97
CA PRO A 10 44.10 -14.74 -15.52
C PRO A 10 43.90 -16.18 -15.06
N HIS A 11 44.67 -16.62 -14.06
CA HIS A 11 44.52 -17.96 -13.47
C HIS A 11 43.21 -18.15 -12.70
N HIS A 12 42.53 -17.07 -12.32
CA HIS A 12 41.23 -17.09 -11.64
C HIS A 12 40.35 -15.99 -12.19
N LEU A 13 39.15 -16.35 -12.63
CA LEU A 13 38.10 -15.39 -12.94
C LEU A 13 37.31 -15.12 -11.65
N PRO A 14 36.90 -13.85 -11.41
CA PRO A 14 35.99 -13.54 -10.33
C PRO A 14 34.68 -14.35 -10.43
N PRO A 15 34.06 -14.71 -9.30
CA PRO A 15 32.95 -15.66 -9.24
C PRO A 15 31.63 -15.14 -9.86
N PHE A 16 31.57 -13.87 -10.24
CA PHE A 16 30.41 -13.25 -10.88
C PHE A 16 30.47 -13.27 -12.42
N PHE A 17 31.54 -13.80 -13.02
CA PHE A 17 31.58 -14.05 -14.46
C PHE A 17 30.89 -15.37 -14.82
N SER A 18 30.27 -15.41 -16.00
CA SER A 18 29.66 -16.62 -16.53
C SER A 18 30.73 -17.68 -16.80
N THR A 19 30.47 -18.91 -16.38
CA THR A 19 31.40 -20.03 -16.49
C THR A 19 31.23 -20.79 -17.81
N PRO A 20 32.26 -21.52 -18.29
CA PRO A 20 32.19 -22.22 -19.58
C PRO A 20 31.15 -23.35 -19.64
N ASP A 21 30.71 -23.86 -18.49
CA ASP A 21 29.61 -24.81 -18.34
C ASP A 21 28.21 -24.15 -18.49
N GLY A 22 28.17 -22.85 -18.77
CA GLY A 22 26.94 -22.07 -19.00
C GLY A 22 26.30 -21.53 -17.72
N GLY A 23 26.94 -21.72 -16.56
CA GLY A 23 26.51 -21.14 -15.29
C GLY A 23 26.71 -19.63 -15.26
N ASP A 24 25.72 -18.88 -14.76
CA ASP A 24 25.85 -17.45 -14.52
C ASP A 24 25.34 -17.11 -13.11
N HIS A 25 26.27 -17.04 -12.17
CA HIS A 25 25.98 -16.76 -10.77
C HIS A 25 25.45 -15.33 -10.57
N LEU A 26 25.98 -14.36 -11.32
CA LEU A 26 25.54 -12.97 -11.21
C LEU A 26 24.11 -12.80 -11.70
N PHE A 27 23.78 -13.39 -12.86
CA PHE A 27 22.43 -13.42 -13.40
C PHE A 27 21.45 -14.08 -12.43
N THR A 28 21.84 -15.22 -11.85
CA THR A 28 21.03 -15.93 -10.86
C THR A 28 20.73 -15.05 -9.63
N VAL A 29 21.76 -14.41 -9.05
CA VAL A 29 21.59 -13.50 -7.91
C VAL A 29 20.73 -12.30 -8.28
N MET A 30 20.91 -11.74 -9.48
CA MET A 30 20.12 -10.62 -9.97
C MET A 30 18.64 -10.96 -10.11
N ILE A 31 18.28 -12.16 -10.57
CA ILE A 31 16.88 -12.59 -10.62
C ILE A 31 16.26 -12.53 -9.21
N PHE A 32 16.89 -13.16 -8.23
CA PHE A 32 16.38 -13.16 -6.86
C PHE A 32 16.33 -11.75 -6.27
N LEU A 33 17.35 -10.93 -6.54
CA LEU A 33 17.38 -9.54 -6.08
C LEU A 33 16.24 -8.72 -6.70
N VAL A 34 16.04 -8.80 -8.01
CA VAL A 34 14.99 -8.05 -8.72
C VAL A 34 13.61 -8.48 -8.23
N VAL A 35 13.37 -9.78 -8.09
CA VAL A 35 12.12 -10.30 -7.51
C VAL A 35 11.93 -9.76 -6.09
N GLY A 36 12.97 -9.81 -5.25
CA GLY A 36 12.94 -9.28 -3.89
C GLY A 36 12.64 -7.78 -3.83
N VAL A 37 13.26 -6.99 -4.70
CA VAL A 37 13.03 -5.53 -4.81
C VAL A 37 11.60 -5.24 -5.26
N ILE A 38 11.08 -5.95 -6.26
CA ILE A 38 9.70 -5.78 -6.72
C ILE A 38 8.72 -6.08 -5.59
N LEU A 39 8.93 -7.17 -4.85
CA LEU A 39 8.09 -7.51 -3.69
C LEU A 39 8.16 -6.45 -2.59
N LEU A 40 9.36 -5.97 -2.26
CA LEU A 40 9.55 -4.91 -1.26
C LEU A 40 8.84 -3.62 -1.67
N LEU A 41 8.99 -3.19 -2.93
CA LEU A 41 8.31 -2.01 -3.45
C LEU A 41 6.79 -2.20 -3.48
N GLY A 42 6.31 -3.38 -3.85
CA GLY A 42 4.88 -3.72 -3.81
C GLY A 42 4.33 -3.63 -2.39
N ILE A 43 5.01 -4.21 -1.40
CA ILE A 43 4.62 -4.13 0.01
C ILE A 43 4.61 -2.68 0.48
N ALA A 44 5.66 -1.91 0.17
CA ALA A 44 5.75 -0.50 0.53
C ALA A 44 4.59 0.31 -0.09
N TYR A 45 4.29 0.08 -1.36
CA TYR A 45 3.21 0.73 -2.09
C TYR A 45 1.83 0.43 -1.48
N PHE A 46 1.52 -0.85 -1.24
CA PHE A 46 0.24 -1.24 -0.63
C PHE A 46 0.12 -0.74 0.82
N THR A 47 1.23 -0.76 1.57
CA THR A 47 1.25 -0.24 2.94
C THR A 47 0.98 1.26 2.97
N LEU A 48 1.59 2.03 2.07
CA LEU A 48 1.36 3.46 1.95
C LEU A 48 -0.09 3.77 1.51
N HIS A 49 -0.63 2.98 0.58
CA HIS A 49 -2.01 3.13 0.12
C HIS A 49 -3.06 2.80 1.19
N ALA A 50 -2.77 1.86 2.09
CA ALA A 50 -3.63 1.53 3.22
C ALA A 50 -3.53 2.52 4.40
N MET A 51 -2.59 3.47 4.36
CA MET A 51 -2.38 4.44 5.45
C MET A 51 -3.62 5.27 5.79
N PRO A 52 -4.38 5.85 4.82
CA PRO A 52 -5.56 6.67 5.13
C PRO A 52 -6.61 5.91 5.93
N GLU A 53 -6.82 4.63 5.62
CA GLU A 53 -7.77 3.76 6.33
C GLU A 53 -7.34 3.52 7.78
N LYS A 54 -6.05 3.23 8.00
CA LYS A 54 -5.49 3.02 9.35
C LYS A 54 -5.56 4.28 10.21
N MET A 55 -5.39 5.45 9.60
CA MET A 55 -5.52 6.75 10.30
C MET A 55 -6.97 7.03 10.73
N ALA A 56 -7.95 6.56 9.96
CA ALA A 56 -9.36 6.80 10.18
C ALA A 56 -10.02 5.89 11.25
N HIS A 57 -9.29 4.93 11.82
CA HIS A 57 -9.86 3.90 12.71
C HIS A 57 -10.56 4.42 13.98
N GLN A 58 -10.33 5.67 14.39
CA GLN A 58 -11.01 6.30 15.53
C GLN A 58 -12.13 7.28 15.11
N GLY A 59 -12.55 7.23 13.84
CA GLY A 59 -13.55 8.13 13.25
C GLY A 59 -14.98 7.58 13.30
N ASN A 60 -15.92 8.40 12.78
CA ASN A 60 -17.30 7.98 12.55
C ASN A 60 -17.36 6.87 11.47
N SER A 61 -18.23 5.88 11.64
CA SER A 61 -18.48 4.81 10.67
C SER A 61 -18.70 5.31 9.24
N THR A 62 -19.42 6.43 9.06
CA THR A 62 -19.65 7.02 7.72
C THR A 62 -18.38 7.62 7.12
N GLN A 63 -17.54 8.26 7.95
CA GLN A 63 -16.26 8.82 7.50
C GLN A 63 -15.31 7.70 7.08
N LEU A 64 -15.26 6.61 7.84
CA LEU A 64 -14.43 5.45 7.53
C LEU A 64 -14.86 4.80 6.21
N GLN A 65 -16.17 4.62 5.97
CA GLN A 65 -16.69 4.13 4.69
C GLN A 65 -16.24 5.02 3.52
N LEU A 66 -16.33 6.34 3.66
CA LEU A 66 -15.93 7.26 2.59
C LEU A 66 -14.43 7.15 2.31
N ILE A 67 -13.60 7.09 3.35
CA ILE A 67 -12.14 6.94 3.25
C ILE A 67 -11.79 5.60 2.58
N SER A 68 -12.44 4.50 2.96
CA SER A 68 -12.24 3.19 2.34
C SER A 68 -12.63 3.19 0.86
N ILE A 69 -13.73 3.84 0.49
CA ILE A 69 -14.15 3.98 -0.92
C ILE A 69 -13.12 4.79 -1.72
N LEU A 70 -12.64 5.92 -1.19
CA LEU A 70 -11.62 6.73 -1.86
C LEU A 70 -10.29 5.97 -1.99
N ALA A 71 -9.87 5.23 -0.96
CA ALA A 71 -8.66 4.42 -1.02
C ALA A 71 -8.78 3.29 -2.06
N MET A 72 -9.94 2.63 -2.14
CA MET A 72 -10.21 1.60 -3.15
C MET A 72 -10.24 2.17 -4.58
N LEU A 73 -10.85 3.35 -4.76
CA LEU A 73 -10.83 4.07 -6.03
C LEU A 73 -9.40 4.46 -6.44
N ALA A 74 -8.59 4.98 -5.51
CA ALA A 74 -7.20 5.32 -5.77
C ALA A 74 -6.40 4.11 -6.28
N LEU A 75 -6.57 2.96 -5.62
CA LEU A 75 -5.87 1.73 -5.96
C LEU A 75 -6.29 1.17 -7.33
N PHE A 76 -7.60 1.16 -7.62
CA PHE A 76 -8.11 0.59 -8.86
C PHE A 76 -7.82 1.51 -10.06
N THR A 77 -8.00 2.82 -9.89
CA THR A 77 -7.85 3.80 -10.97
C THR A 77 -6.41 4.30 -11.15
N HIS A 78 -5.52 4.03 -10.19
CA HIS A 78 -4.17 4.60 -10.12
C HIS A 78 -4.16 6.13 -10.14
N ASN A 79 -5.22 6.77 -9.65
CA ASN A 79 -5.30 8.22 -9.55
C ASN A 79 -5.04 8.69 -8.10
N ASN A 80 -3.89 9.35 -7.92
CA ASN A 80 -3.41 9.84 -6.62
C ASN A 80 -4.34 10.88 -5.97
N VAL A 81 -5.21 11.55 -6.74
CA VAL A 81 -6.15 12.53 -6.19
C VAL A 81 -7.08 11.90 -5.17
N PHE A 82 -7.55 10.67 -5.42
CA PHE A 82 -8.40 9.95 -4.46
C PHE A 82 -7.65 9.57 -3.20
N TRP A 83 -6.38 9.16 -3.31
CA TRP A 83 -5.54 8.84 -2.14
C TRP A 83 -5.26 10.09 -1.30
N VAL A 84 -4.92 11.21 -1.93
CA VAL A 84 -4.73 12.50 -1.25
C VAL A 84 -6.04 12.95 -0.57
N GLY A 85 -7.17 12.82 -1.26
CA GLY A 85 -8.49 13.11 -0.69
C GLY A 85 -8.80 12.26 0.54
N ALA A 86 -8.52 10.95 0.49
CA ALA A 86 -8.67 10.06 1.63
C ALA A 86 -7.76 10.47 2.80
N LEU A 87 -6.52 10.87 2.51
CA LEU A 87 -5.56 11.30 3.53
C LEU A 87 -6.00 12.60 4.22
N VAL A 88 -6.47 13.58 3.45
CA VAL A 88 -7.01 14.84 3.99
C VAL A 88 -8.24 14.56 4.86
N LEU A 89 -9.15 13.71 4.37
CA LEU A 89 -10.34 13.33 5.12
C LEU A 89 -10.02 12.51 6.37
N ALA A 90 -8.96 11.69 6.36
CA ALA A 90 -8.50 10.97 7.53
C ALA A 90 -7.83 11.92 8.56
N ALA A 91 -7.12 12.94 8.09
CA ALA A 91 -6.46 13.93 8.93
C ALA A 91 -7.45 14.89 9.62
N PHE A 92 -8.50 15.31 8.92
CA PHE A 92 -9.54 16.19 9.46
C PHE A 92 -10.82 15.41 9.76
N ARG A 93 -11.21 15.32 11.04
CA ARG A 93 -12.50 14.73 11.43
C ARG A 93 -13.60 15.79 11.34
N PRO A 94 -14.50 15.75 10.34
CA PRO A 94 -15.66 16.63 10.35
C PRO A 94 -16.54 16.30 11.57
N PRO A 95 -17.16 17.31 12.22
CA PRO A 95 -18.06 17.07 13.33
C PRO A 95 -19.32 16.31 12.86
N ASP A 96 -19.81 15.39 13.69
CA ASP A 96 -21.08 14.69 13.43
C ASP A 96 -22.26 15.57 13.87
N ILE A 97 -22.86 16.27 12.90
CA ILE A 97 -23.98 17.18 13.13
C ILE A 97 -25.34 16.46 13.04
N VAL A 98 -25.39 15.29 12.40
CA VAL A 98 -26.64 14.59 12.10
C VAL A 98 -27.14 13.81 13.31
N THR A 99 -26.26 13.09 13.99
CA THR A 99 -26.64 12.29 15.17
C THR A 99 -27.28 13.13 16.29
N PRO A 100 -26.73 14.31 16.68
CA PRO A 100 -27.39 15.17 17.66
C PRO A 100 -28.79 15.62 17.24
N LEU A 101 -28.99 15.98 15.97
CA LEU A 101 -30.28 16.41 15.43
C LEU A 101 -31.32 15.28 15.44
N GLN A 102 -30.92 14.06 15.10
CA GLN A 102 -31.78 12.88 15.19
C GLN A 102 -32.18 12.57 16.63
N ASN A 103 -31.24 12.67 17.58
CA ASN A 103 -31.51 12.45 18.99
C ASN A 103 -32.53 13.47 19.54
N ILE A 104 -32.46 14.74 19.12
CA ILE A 104 -33.44 15.77 19.50
C ILE A 104 -34.83 15.43 18.93
N ALA A 105 -34.91 15.06 17.65
CA ALA A 105 -36.17 14.70 17.00
C ALA A 105 -36.83 13.46 17.64
N GLN A 106 -36.04 12.46 18.01
CA GLN A 106 -36.52 11.28 18.74
C GLN A 106 -37.00 11.64 20.15
N SER A 107 -36.23 12.44 20.89
CA SER A 107 -36.62 12.88 22.24
C SER A 107 -37.95 13.63 22.25
N LEU A 108 -38.20 14.47 21.24
CA LEU A 108 -39.49 15.18 21.08
C LEU A 108 -40.63 14.21 20.74
N THR A 109 -40.37 13.21 19.90
CA THR A 109 -41.35 12.20 19.54
C THR A 109 -41.75 11.36 20.76
N ASP A 110 -40.78 10.98 21.59
CA ASP A 110 -41.00 10.24 22.82
C ASP A 110 -41.80 11.04 23.86
N LEU A 111 -41.53 12.34 23.99
CA LEU A 111 -42.31 13.24 24.86
C LEU A 111 -43.77 13.30 24.42
N VAL A 112 -44.03 13.51 23.12
CA VAL A 112 -45.40 13.55 22.58
C VAL A 112 -46.13 12.22 22.78
N ASN A 113 -45.43 11.09 22.62
CA ASN A 113 -46.02 9.77 22.82
C ASN A 113 -46.31 9.45 24.30
N ARG A 114 -45.61 10.10 25.24
CA ARG A 114 -45.80 9.91 26.69
C ARG A 114 -47.02 10.65 27.23
N GLU A 115 -47.51 11.66 26.52
CA GLU A 115 -48.70 12.45 26.88
C GLU A 115 -50.02 11.91 26.28
N ARG A 116 -49.96 10.81 25.50
CA ARG A 116 -51.12 10.06 25.02
C ARG A 116 -51.38 8.82 25.87
#